data_AF-A0ABD5EWI6-F1
#
_entry.id   AF-A0ABD5EWI6-F1
#
_cell.length_a   1.000
_cell.length_b   1.000
_cell.length_c   1.000
_cell.angle_alpha   90.00
_cell.angle_beta   90.00
_cell.angle_gamma   90.00
#
_symmetry.space_group_name_H-M   'P 1'
#
loop_
_entity.id
_entity.type
_entity.pdbx_description
1 polymer ?
#
loop_
_entity_poly.entity_id
_entity_poly.type
_entity_poly.pdbx_seq_one_letter_code
_entity_poly.pdbx_strand_id
1 'polypeptide(L)' 'MTHVAPVGGTAVQDHVALDEIELCGELMIAASAAHGERLSLESIDEVLKVAHDPGTPATTGA' A
#
# COMPACT_ATOMS: atom_id res chain seq x y z
N MET A 1 -6.09 2.97 -22.29
CA MET A 1 -7.55 3.07 -22.09
C MET A 1 -7.86 2.41 -20.76
N THR A 2 -7.92 3.18 -19.67
CA THR A 2 -8.24 2.67 -18.33
C THR A 2 -9.75 2.61 -18.18
N HIS A 3 -10.29 1.40 -18.10
CA HIS A 3 -11.71 1.14 -17.87
C HIS A 3 -11.98 1.20 -16.36
N VAL A 4 -12.51 2.31 -15.87
CA VAL A 4 -13.03 2.42 -14.50
C VAL A 4 -14.42 1.82 -14.50
N ALA A 5 -14.60 0.70 -13.80
CA ALA A 5 -15.91 0.09 -13.60
C ALA A 5 -16.79 1.03 -12.74
N PRO A 6 -18.11 1.12 -13.01
CA PRO A 6 -18.98 1.98 -12.22
C PRO A 6 -19.05 1.43 -10.80
N VAL A 7 -18.74 2.27 -9.81
CA VAL A 7 -18.96 1.97 -8.40
C VAL A 7 -20.47 1.95 -8.14
N GLY A 8 -21.07 0.78 -8.38
CA GLY A 8 -22.50 0.54 -8.23
C GLY A 8 -22.76 -0.31 -6.99
N GLY A 9 -23.18 0.33 -5.89
CA GLY A 9 -23.73 -0.36 -4.71
C GLY A 9 -23.63 0.45 -3.43
N THR A 10 -24.71 1.15 -3.08
CA THR A 10 -24.98 1.86 -1.80
C THR A 10 -23.96 2.93 -1.37
N ALA A 11 -24.11 4.14 -1.91
CA ALA A 11 -23.53 5.36 -1.37
C ALA A 11 -24.23 5.83 -0.08
N VAL A 12 -24.47 4.93 0.87
CA VAL A 12 -24.57 5.32 2.28
C VAL A 12 -23.18 5.04 2.83
N GLN A 13 -22.44 6.12 3.00
CA GLN A 13 -21.15 6.12 3.66
C GLN A 13 -21.30 5.39 5.00
N ASP A 14 -20.76 4.17 5.12
CA ASP A 14 -20.59 3.54 6.41
C ASP A 14 -19.57 4.39 7.17
N HIS A 15 -20.07 5.21 8.09
CA HIS A 15 -19.25 6.13 8.87
C HIS A 15 -18.14 5.36 9.60
N VAL A 16 -18.39 4.12 10.03
CA VAL A 16 -17.36 3.29 10.67
C VAL A 16 -16.24 2.94 9.69
N ALA A 17 -16.58 2.55 8.46
CA ALA A 17 -15.58 2.24 7.44
C ALA A 17 -14.78 3.48 7.01
N LEU A 18 -15.43 4.65 6.96
CA LEU A 18 -14.74 5.91 6.65
C LEU A 18 -13.84 6.37 7.79
N ASP A 19 -14.31 6.28 9.03
CA ASP A 19 -13.50 6.58 10.22
C ASP A 19 -12.28 5.64 10.28
N GLU A 20 -12.44 4.37 9.89
CA GLU A 20 -11.35 3.39 9.79
C GLU A 20 -10.35 3.74 8.67
N ILE A 21 -10.82 4.16 7.50
CA ILE A 21 -9.96 4.60 6.39
C ILE A 21 -9.15 5.84 6.81
N GLU A 22 -9.78 6.82 7.45
CA GLU A 22 -9.12 8.04 7.93
C GLU A 22 -8.05 7.69 8.98
N LEU A 23 -8.40 6.85 9.96
CA LEU A 23 -7.46 6.35 10.97
C LEU A 23 -6.29 5.58 10.35
N CYS A 24 -6.54 4.70 9.39
CA CYS A 24 -5.50 3.92 8.72
C CYS A 24 -4.55 4.83 7.91
N GLY A 25 -5.08 5.87 7.26
CA GLY A 25 -4.28 6.85 6.54
C GLY A 25 -3.29 7.58 7.45
N GLU A 26 -3.77 8.08 8.58
CA GLU A 26 -2.95 8.78 9.57
C GLU A 26 -1.84 7.87 10.15
N LEU A 27 -2.18 6.61 10.46
CA LEU A 27 -1.20 5.65 10.97
C LEU A 27 -0.11 5.30 9.93
N MET A 28 -0.45 5.22 8.66
CA MET A 28 0.51 4.93 7.58
C MET A 28 1.51 6.08 7.40
N ILE A 29 1.04 7.33 7.50
CA ILE A 29 1.89 8.53 7.47
C ILE A 29 2.79 8.58 8.70
N ALA A 30 2.23 8.37 9.89
CA ALA A 30 2.98 8.35 11.15
C ALA A 30 4.07 7.27 11.12
N ALA A 31 3.76 6.06 10.64
CA ALA A 31 4.71 4.97 10.48
C ALA A 31 5.82 5.30 9.47
N SER A 32 5.47 5.93 8.33
CA SER A 32 6.44 6.35 7.30
C SER A 32 7.38 7.47 7.78
N ALA A 33 6.87 8.37 8.63
CA ALA A 33 7.65 9.46 9.21
C ALA A 33 8.47 9.04 10.46
N ALA A 34 8.11 7.93 11.10
CA ALA A 34 8.82 7.42 12.25
C ALA A 34 10.25 7.02 11.89
N HIS A 35 11.21 7.39 12.74
CA HIS A 35 12.62 6.97 12.63
C HIS A 35 12.80 5.51 13.13
N GLY A 36 12.12 4.57 12.48
CA GLY A 36 12.31 3.13 12.70
C GLY A 36 13.33 2.52 11.74
N GLU A 37 13.82 1.33 12.06
CA GLU A 37 14.54 0.52 11.08
C GLU A 37 13.59 0.14 9.94
N ARG A 38 14.03 0.36 8.70
CA ARG A 38 13.33 -0.15 7.53
C ARG A 38 13.39 -1.68 7.56
N LEU A 39 12.30 -2.33 7.16
CA LEU A 39 12.30 -3.77 6.92
C LEU A 39 13.43 -4.14 5.94
N SER A 40 14.00 -5.33 6.11
CA SER A 40 14.95 -5.87 5.14
C SER A 40 14.23 -6.13 3.81
N LEU A 41 14.99 -6.13 2.71
CA LEU A 41 14.46 -6.47 1.38
C LEU A 41 13.78 -7.86 1.36
N GLU A 42 14.38 -8.86 2.03
CA GLU A 42 13.83 -10.20 2.13
C GLU A 42 12.46 -10.22 2.84
N SER A 43 12.32 -9.49 3.95
CA SER A 43 11.05 -9.36 4.67
C SER A 43 10.00 -8.57 3.89
N ILE A 44 10.43 -7.58 3.09
CA ILE A 44 9.55 -6.84 2.19
C ILE A 44 9.01 -7.76 1.09
N ASP A 45 9.88 -8.55 0.46
CA ASP A 45 9.49 -9.49 -0.60
C ASP A 45 8.54 -10.58 -0.09
N GLU A 46 8.78 -11.09 1.14
CA GLU A 46 7.88 -12.04 1.81
C GLU A 46 6.48 -11.46 2.01
N VAL A 47 6.37 -10.23 2.53
CA VAL A 47 5.10 -9.56 2.78
C VAL A 47 4.38 -9.25 1.47
N LEU A 48 5.10 -8.72 0.48
CA LEU A 48 4.53 -8.39 -0.82
C LEU A 48 4.27 -9.64 -1.67
N LYS A 49 4.74 -10.82 -1.24
CA LYS A 49 4.72 -12.07 -2.00
C LYS A 49 5.24 -11.87 -3.42
N VAL A 50 6.23 -10.99 -3.58
CA VAL A 50 6.87 -10.76 -4.87
C VAL A 50 7.75 -11.98 -5.10
N ALA A 51 7.24 -12.95 -5.86
CA ALA A 51 8.14 -13.89 -6.49
C ALA A 51 9.11 -13.05 -7.31
N HIS A 52 10.41 -13.10 -6.97
CA HIS A 52 11.48 -12.41 -7.68
C HIS A 52 11.24 -12.55 -9.18
N ASP A 53 10.76 -11.50 -9.84
CA ASP A 53 10.56 -11.50 -11.29
C ASP A 53 11.95 -11.36 -11.89
N PRO A 54 12.52 -12.40 -12.52
CA PRO A 54 13.88 -12.36 -13.04
C PRO A 54 14.02 -11.42 -14.25
N GLY A 55 12.97 -10.67 -14.62
CA GLY A 55 12.91 -9.76 -15.75
C GLY A 55 12.97 -8.27 -15.41
N THR A 56 12.92 -7.86 -14.14
CA THR A 56 13.06 -6.43 -13.79
C THR A 56 14.55 -6.08 -13.58
N PRO A 57 15.20 -5.32 -14.48
CA PRO A 57 16.58 -4.92 -14.27
C PRO A 57 16.64 -4.03 -13.03
N ALA A 58 17.44 -4.44 -12.04
CA ALA A 58 17.73 -3.65 -10.86
C ALA A 58 18.21 -2.26 -11.32
N THR A 59 17.39 -1.24 -11.15
CA THR A 59 17.83 0.14 -11.30
C THR A 59 18.76 0.42 -10.13
N THR A 60 20.06 0.18 -10.36
CA THR A 60 21.12 0.72 -9.52
C THR A 60 21.04 2.24 -9.67
N GLY A 61 20.47 2.89 -8.66
CA GLY A 61 20.47 4.35 -8.55
C GLY A 61 21.91 4.87 -8.55
N ALA A 62 22.16 5.84 -9.44
CA ALA A 62 23.39 6.61 -9.52
C ALA A 62 23.43 7.73 -8.47
#